data_AF-A0AAV0P4X3-F1
#
_entry.id   AF-A0AAV0P4X3-F1
#
_cell.length_a   1.000
_cell.length_b   1.000
_cell.length_c   1.000
_cell.angle_alpha   90.00
_cell.angle_beta   90.00
_cell.angle_gamma   90.00
#
_symmetry.space_group_name_H-M   'P 1'
#
loop_
_entity.id
_entity.type
_entity.pdbx_description
1 polymer ?
#
loop_
_entity_poly.entity_id
_entity_poly.type
_entity_poly.pdbx_seq_one_letter_code
_entity_poly.pdbx_strand_id
1 'polypeptide(L)'
;MGMDGYVVVPADPAVEMTPPPPAAVVIAAVKKKTQPATSWILVDSAGEGTILDADKHAIMHRVQIHARDLRILDPLLSYPSAILGRERAIVLNLEHIKAIITAEEVLLRDPSDENVVPVVEELQRRLPPAREGQVSGENHGTQQTDVDGGEEDESPFEFRALEVALEAICSFLAARTTELETAAYPALDELTSKISSRNLDRVRKLKSAMTRLTARVQKVRDELEQLLDDDDDMADLYLSRKLASSSPTSGSGVNCFAASPTIGSKISRASRASMVTVHSDENDVEELEMLLEAYFMQIDSTLNKLTTLREYIDDTEDYINIRVSCVMIETQ
;
A
#
# COMPACT_ATOMS: atom_id res chain seq x y z
N MET A 1 50.87 51.24 -47.98
CA MET A 1 52.22 50.76 -48.37
C MET A 1 53.23 51.36 -47.41
N GLY A 2 54.16 50.54 -46.90
CA GLY A 2 55.15 50.89 -45.86
C GLY A 2 54.61 50.52 -44.47
N MET A 3 54.96 49.40 -43.83
CA MET A 3 56.27 48.79 -43.53
C MET A 3 57.25 49.72 -42.80
N ASP A 4 57.48 49.32 -41.55
CA ASP A 4 58.70 49.35 -40.73
C ASP A 4 59.39 50.68 -40.40
N GLY A 5 59.66 50.87 -39.11
CA GLY A 5 60.47 51.98 -38.60
C GLY A 5 60.63 51.97 -37.08
N TYR A 6 61.43 51.04 -36.59
CA TYR A 6 61.94 50.92 -35.22
C TYR A 6 62.55 52.23 -34.66
N VAL A 7 62.33 52.51 -33.36
CA VAL A 7 63.30 53.28 -32.54
C VAL A 7 63.44 52.61 -31.16
N VAL A 8 64.65 52.09 -30.96
CA VAL A 8 65.31 51.60 -29.73
C VAL A 8 65.59 52.78 -28.79
N VAL A 9 65.53 52.65 -27.45
CA VAL A 9 66.61 52.88 -26.43
C VAL A 9 66.09 52.57 -24.97
N PRO A 10 66.89 52.54 -23.88
CA PRO A 10 67.50 51.36 -23.23
C PRO A 10 67.10 51.12 -21.73
N ALA A 11 67.77 50.12 -21.12
CA ALA A 11 67.76 49.61 -19.73
C ALA A 11 67.85 50.68 -18.60
N ASP A 12 67.31 50.48 -17.39
CA ASP A 12 67.68 49.56 -16.28
C ASP A 12 66.65 49.78 -15.11
N PRO A 13 66.74 49.15 -13.91
CA PRO A 13 67.08 47.79 -13.49
C PRO A 13 65.96 47.16 -12.60
N ALA A 14 66.21 45.97 -12.07
CA ALA A 14 65.29 45.07 -11.37
C ALA A 14 64.40 45.68 -10.25
N VAL A 15 63.11 45.28 -10.25
CA VAL A 15 62.23 45.31 -9.07
C VAL A 15 61.60 43.93 -8.90
N GLU A 16 61.79 43.43 -7.69
CA GLU A 16 61.44 42.12 -7.13
C GLU A 16 59.94 41.77 -7.24
N MET A 17 59.64 40.52 -7.61
CA MET A 17 58.28 40.02 -7.80
C MET A 17 57.60 39.67 -6.48
N THR A 18 56.38 40.20 -6.26
CA THR A 18 55.38 39.61 -5.37
C THR A 18 54.05 39.46 -6.12
N PRO A 19 53.38 38.30 -6.06
CA PRO A 19 52.26 37.99 -6.95
C PRO A 19 50.92 38.63 -6.50
N PRO A 20 50.03 39.02 -7.45
CA PRO A 20 48.67 39.43 -7.13
C PRO A 20 47.74 38.22 -6.88
N PRO A 21 46.67 38.38 -6.09
CA PRO A 21 45.80 37.28 -5.68
C PRO A 21 44.92 36.75 -6.83
N PRO A 22 44.54 35.46 -6.81
CA PRO A 22 43.81 34.84 -7.91
C PRO A 22 42.36 35.32 -7.98
N ALA A 23 41.94 35.69 -9.19
CA ALA A 23 40.56 35.99 -9.55
C ALA A 23 39.67 34.75 -9.32
N ALA A 24 38.57 34.95 -8.61
CA ALA A 24 37.56 33.93 -8.38
C ALA A 24 36.92 33.50 -9.71
N VAL A 25 37.19 32.26 -10.11
CA VAL A 25 36.47 31.57 -11.17
C VAL A 25 35.08 31.22 -10.65
N VAL A 26 34.05 31.90 -11.16
CA VAL A 26 32.66 31.52 -10.91
C VAL A 26 32.38 30.26 -11.70
N ILE A 27 32.52 29.10 -11.05
CA ILE A 27 32.04 27.83 -11.60
C ILE A 27 30.52 27.85 -11.46
N ALA A 28 29.82 27.90 -12.60
CA ALA A 28 28.39 27.70 -12.67
C ALA A 28 28.07 26.27 -12.20
N ALA A 29 27.69 26.14 -10.93
CA ALA A 29 27.11 24.92 -10.39
C ALA A 29 25.78 24.67 -11.11
N VAL A 30 25.78 23.69 -12.01
CA VAL A 30 24.55 23.09 -12.52
C VAL A 30 23.83 22.48 -11.32
N LYS A 31 22.81 23.17 -10.80
CA LYS A 31 21.83 22.59 -9.88
C LYS A 31 21.10 21.50 -10.64
N LYS A 32 21.61 20.27 -10.58
CA LYS A 32 20.76 19.09 -10.72
C LYS A 32 19.70 19.24 -9.63
N LYS A 33 18.44 19.48 -10.03
CA LYS A 33 17.30 19.27 -9.15
C LYS A 33 17.30 17.78 -8.83
N THR A 34 17.96 17.38 -7.75
CA THR A 34 17.76 16.07 -7.14
C THR A 34 16.29 16.03 -6.77
N GLN A 35 15.50 15.25 -7.51
CA GLN A 35 14.19 14.86 -7.00
C GLN A 35 14.41 14.24 -5.62
N PRO A 36 13.49 14.41 -4.66
CA PRO A 36 13.61 13.69 -3.40
C PRO A 36 13.74 12.20 -3.74
N ALA A 37 14.92 11.66 -3.46
CA ALA A 37 15.15 10.24 -3.30
C ALA A 37 14.00 9.69 -2.46
N THR A 38 13.11 8.94 -3.07
CA THR A 38 12.03 8.31 -2.34
C THR A 38 12.63 7.12 -1.65
N SER A 39 12.67 7.13 -0.33
CA SER A 39 13.20 6.02 0.45
C SER A 39 12.26 4.84 0.34
N TRP A 40 12.73 3.76 -0.27
CA TRP A 40 12.04 2.47 -0.29
C TRP A 40 12.79 1.48 0.59
N ILE A 41 12.07 0.54 1.16
CA ILE A 41 12.65 -0.70 1.67
C ILE A 41 12.14 -1.86 0.83
N LEU A 42 13.06 -2.72 0.44
CA LEU A 42 12.78 -3.94 -0.28
C LEU A 42 12.94 -5.10 0.70
N VAL A 43 11.91 -5.93 0.83
CA VAL A 43 11.95 -7.16 1.61
C VAL A 43 11.77 -8.32 0.64
N ASP A 44 12.73 -9.23 0.61
CA ASP A 44 12.69 -10.41 -0.27
C ASP A 44 11.96 -11.60 0.37
N SER A 45 11.83 -12.69 -0.38
CA SER A 45 11.26 -13.96 0.08
C SER A 45 12.03 -14.65 1.20
N ALA A 46 13.27 -14.22 1.50
CA ALA A 46 14.03 -14.69 2.65
C ALA A 46 13.81 -13.82 3.90
N GLY A 47 13.00 -12.76 3.80
CA GLY A 47 12.76 -11.78 4.86
C GLY A 47 13.91 -10.78 5.05
N GLU A 48 14.86 -10.69 4.11
CA GLU A 48 15.98 -9.77 4.21
C GLU A 48 15.57 -8.38 3.70
N GLY A 49 15.75 -7.36 4.54
CA GLY A 49 15.41 -5.97 4.24
C GLY A 49 16.59 -5.18 3.68
N THR A 50 16.45 -4.62 2.49
CA THR A 50 17.44 -3.70 1.89
C THR A 50 16.82 -2.33 1.64
N ILE A 51 17.45 -1.28 2.18
CA ILE A 51 17.06 0.10 1.89
C ILE A 51 17.49 0.45 0.46
N LEU A 52 16.54 0.91 -0.33
CA LEU A 52 16.72 1.27 -1.72
C LEU A 52 16.46 2.77 -1.92
N ASP A 53 17.50 3.50 -2.33
CA ASP A 53 17.34 4.85 -2.85
C ASP A 53 17.09 4.75 -4.36
N ALA A 54 15.81 4.68 -4.73
CA ALA A 54 15.38 4.58 -6.11
C ALA A 54 14.41 5.70 -6.46
N ASP A 55 14.62 6.26 -7.65
CA ASP A 55 13.67 7.20 -8.24
C ASP A 55 12.45 6.47 -8.80
N LYS A 56 11.42 7.26 -9.12
CA LYS A 56 10.16 6.76 -9.70
C LYS A 56 10.38 5.87 -10.93
N HIS A 57 11.33 6.21 -11.81
CA HIS A 57 11.54 5.49 -13.07
C HIS A 57 12.25 4.15 -12.81
N ALA A 58 13.19 4.11 -11.88
CA ALA A 58 13.86 2.89 -11.45
C ALA A 58 12.85 1.86 -10.92
N ILE A 59 11.90 2.30 -10.06
CA ILE A 59 10.83 1.43 -9.56
C ILE A 59 9.91 0.95 -10.70
N MET A 60 9.48 1.85 -11.60
CA MET A 60 8.63 1.48 -12.74
C MET A 60 9.27 0.40 -13.63
N HIS A 61 10.57 0.55 -13.93
CA HIS A 61 11.28 -0.39 -14.78
C HIS A 61 11.53 -1.73 -14.08
N ARG A 62 11.78 -1.73 -12.76
CA ARG A 62 11.97 -2.95 -11.99
C ARG A 62 10.70 -3.80 -11.97
N VAL A 63 9.60 -3.19 -11.55
CA VAL A 63 8.35 -3.92 -11.29
C VAL A 63 7.42 -3.97 -12.51
N GLN A 64 7.78 -3.30 -13.60
CA GLN A 64 7.02 -3.27 -14.87
C GLN A 64 5.59 -2.74 -14.73
N ILE A 65 5.40 -1.73 -13.87
CA ILE A 65 4.10 -1.07 -13.66
C ILE A 65 4.00 0.26 -14.42
N HIS A 66 2.77 0.64 -14.79
CA HIS A 66 2.55 1.87 -15.54
C HIS A 66 2.75 3.11 -14.65
N ALA A 67 3.15 4.23 -15.27
CA ALA A 67 3.37 5.50 -14.56
C ALA A 67 2.14 6.03 -13.81
N ARG A 68 0.94 5.58 -14.21
CA ARG A 68 -0.35 5.91 -13.58
C ARG A 68 -0.51 5.18 -12.25
N ASP A 69 -0.21 3.89 -12.21
CA ASP A 69 -0.38 3.07 -11.00
C ASP A 69 0.62 3.53 -9.93
N LEU A 70 1.86 3.83 -10.32
CA LEU A 70 2.85 4.35 -9.37
C LEU A 70 2.52 5.75 -8.83
N ARG A 71 1.68 6.55 -9.53
CA ARG A 71 1.24 7.87 -9.01
C ARG A 71 0.35 7.73 -7.78
N ILE A 72 -0.36 6.61 -7.64
CA ILE A 72 -1.23 6.36 -6.49
C ILE A 72 -0.39 6.35 -5.19
N LEU A 73 0.86 5.90 -5.29
CA LEU A 73 1.82 5.89 -4.18
C LEU A 73 2.52 7.24 -3.96
N ASP A 74 2.29 8.27 -4.78
CA ASP A 74 2.98 9.56 -4.67
C ASP A 74 2.58 10.29 -3.37
N PRO A 75 3.52 10.63 -2.46
CA PRO A 75 3.25 11.34 -1.21
C PRO A 75 2.70 12.75 -1.45
N LEU A 76 2.99 13.34 -2.61
CA LEU A 76 2.50 14.68 -2.96
C LEU A 76 1.06 14.66 -3.44
N LEU A 77 0.50 13.48 -3.71
CA LEU A 77 -0.84 13.30 -4.23
C LEU A 77 -1.69 12.53 -3.22
N SER A 78 -2.85 13.08 -2.87
CA SER A 78 -3.80 12.42 -1.97
C SER A 78 -4.74 11.55 -2.79
N TYR A 79 -4.29 10.34 -3.14
CA TYR A 79 -5.16 9.32 -3.74
C TYR A 79 -5.96 8.57 -2.68
N PRO A 80 -7.18 8.09 -3.01
CA PRO A 80 -7.95 7.20 -2.14
C PRO A 80 -7.24 5.87 -1.94
N SER A 81 -7.71 5.10 -0.95
CA SER A 81 -7.26 3.72 -0.77
C SER A 81 -7.47 2.92 -2.06
N ALA A 82 -6.55 2.03 -2.39
CA ALA A 82 -6.61 1.22 -3.62
C ALA A 82 -5.80 -0.08 -3.47
N ILE A 83 -6.34 -1.18 -3.98
CA ILE A 83 -5.67 -2.47 -4.19
C ILE A 83 -5.75 -2.78 -5.68
N LEU A 84 -4.62 -2.69 -6.38
CA LEU A 84 -4.61 -2.88 -7.83
C LEU A 84 -3.76 -4.07 -8.23
N GLY A 85 -4.42 -5.09 -8.80
CA GLY A 85 -3.77 -6.15 -9.53
C GLY A 85 -3.22 -5.67 -10.87
N ARG A 86 -2.01 -6.14 -11.19
CA ARG A 86 -1.32 -5.93 -12.48
C ARG A 86 -0.62 -7.23 -12.87
N GLU A 87 -0.10 -7.27 -14.10
CA GLU A 87 0.55 -8.46 -14.67
C GLU A 87 1.58 -9.13 -13.75
N ARG A 88 2.37 -8.34 -13.02
CA ARG A 88 3.50 -8.84 -12.19
C ARG A 88 3.57 -8.23 -10.80
N ALA A 89 2.55 -7.47 -10.40
CA ALA A 89 2.59 -6.74 -9.14
C ALA A 89 1.19 -6.39 -8.63
N ILE A 90 1.08 -6.29 -7.31
CA ILE A 90 -0.05 -5.69 -6.62
C ILE A 90 0.42 -4.32 -6.11
N VAL A 91 -0.29 -3.27 -6.49
CA VAL A 91 -0.02 -1.90 -6.01
C VAL A 91 -1.00 -1.60 -4.89
N LEU A 92 -0.47 -1.38 -3.68
CA LEU A 92 -1.23 -1.11 -2.47
C LEU A 92 -1.05 0.33 -2.03
N ASN A 93 -2.16 1.06 -1.94
CA ASN A 93 -2.23 2.33 -1.23
C ASN A 93 -3.32 2.20 -0.16
N LEU A 94 -2.95 1.89 1.07
CA LEU A 94 -3.90 1.74 2.16
C LEU A 94 -3.47 2.64 3.31
N GLU A 95 -4.16 3.76 3.50
CA GLU A 95 -3.87 4.74 4.56
C GLU A 95 -2.38 5.20 4.56
N HIS A 96 -1.59 4.72 5.53
CA HIS A 96 -0.18 5.05 5.68
C HIS A 96 0.75 4.01 5.03
N ILE A 97 0.21 2.86 4.60
CA ILE A 97 0.97 1.80 3.94
C ILE A 97 0.88 1.99 2.43
N LYS A 98 2.04 2.23 1.82
CA LYS A 98 2.20 2.36 0.38
C LYS A 98 3.20 1.31 -0.08
N ALA A 99 2.73 0.30 -0.77
CA ALA A 99 3.53 -0.86 -1.12
C ALA A 99 3.34 -1.32 -2.57
N ILE A 100 4.34 -2.02 -3.07
CA ILE A 100 4.27 -2.78 -4.31
C ILE A 100 4.69 -4.20 -3.96
N ILE A 101 3.78 -5.15 -4.09
CA ILE A 101 4.03 -6.58 -3.86
C ILE A 101 4.28 -7.22 -5.20
N THR A 102 5.30 -8.06 -5.29
CA THR A 102 5.54 -8.96 -6.43
C THR A 102 5.45 -10.41 -5.93
N ALA A 103 5.66 -11.40 -6.81
CA ALA A 103 5.68 -12.81 -6.40
C ALA A 103 6.90 -13.19 -5.53
N GLU A 104 7.94 -12.34 -5.44
CA GLU A 104 9.21 -12.68 -4.77
C GLU A 104 9.73 -11.60 -3.81
N GLU A 105 9.28 -10.36 -3.95
CA GLU A 105 9.72 -9.22 -3.14
C GLU A 105 8.59 -8.21 -2.90
N VAL A 106 8.65 -7.51 -1.77
CA VAL A 106 7.77 -6.37 -1.44
C VAL A 106 8.58 -5.10 -1.32
N LEU A 107 8.11 -4.03 -1.95
CA LEU A 107 8.67 -2.69 -1.80
C LEU A 107 7.72 -1.82 -0.98
N LEU A 108 8.15 -1.36 0.19
CA LEU A 108 7.42 -0.40 1.01
C LEU A 108 8.07 0.97 0.92
N ARG A 109 7.22 1.99 0.86
CA ARG A 109 7.66 3.38 0.88
C ARG A 109 7.82 3.89 2.30
N ASP A 110 8.73 4.84 2.47
CA ASP A 110 8.90 5.61 3.71
C ASP A 110 9.14 4.73 4.95
N PRO A 111 10.18 3.86 4.95
CA PRO A 111 10.45 2.90 6.03
C PRO A 111 10.79 3.52 7.39
N SER A 112 10.92 4.84 7.47
CA SER A 112 11.16 5.57 8.73
C SER A 112 9.87 6.09 9.39
N ASP A 113 8.70 5.91 8.77
CA ASP A 113 7.42 6.27 9.37
C ASP A 113 7.09 5.33 10.55
N GLU A 114 6.63 5.90 11.67
CA GLU A 114 6.32 5.16 12.91
C GLU A 114 5.27 4.06 12.70
N ASN A 115 4.38 4.22 11.72
CA ASN A 115 3.35 3.24 11.41
C ASN A 115 3.81 2.20 10.38
N VAL A 116 4.91 2.45 9.65
CA VAL A 116 5.46 1.51 8.64
C VAL A 116 6.51 0.60 9.25
N VAL A 117 7.29 1.07 10.23
CA VAL A 117 8.33 0.27 10.91
C VAL A 117 7.79 -1.08 11.41
N PRO A 118 6.65 -1.17 12.11
CA PRO A 118 6.11 -2.46 12.57
C PRO A 118 5.74 -3.40 11.42
N VAL A 119 5.29 -2.83 10.29
CA VAL A 119 4.92 -3.60 9.10
C VAL A 119 6.16 -4.23 8.47
N VAL A 120 7.26 -3.49 8.41
CA VAL A 120 8.54 -4.02 7.92
C VAL A 120 9.01 -5.18 8.80
N GLU A 121 8.99 -5.02 10.13
CA GLU A 121 9.39 -6.07 11.06
C GLU A 121 8.53 -7.33 10.89
N GLU A 122 7.22 -7.15 10.68
CA GLU A 122 6.29 -8.25 10.48
C GLU A 122 6.51 -8.98 9.13
N LEU A 123 6.78 -8.23 8.06
CA LEU A 123 7.15 -8.82 6.76
C LEU A 123 8.45 -9.62 6.87
N GLN A 124 9.48 -9.08 7.53
CA GLN A 124 10.74 -9.79 7.74
C GLN A 124 10.57 -11.07 8.58
N ARG A 125 9.58 -11.08 9.48
CA ARG A 125 9.27 -12.22 10.33
C ARG A 125 8.47 -13.31 9.62
N ARG A 126 7.49 -12.95 8.78
CA ARG A 126 6.49 -13.87 8.19
C ARG A 126 6.75 -14.28 6.75
N LEU A 127 7.51 -13.49 5.99
CA LEU A 127 7.80 -13.82 4.59
C LEU A 127 8.82 -14.96 4.38
N PRO A 128 9.82 -15.21 5.25
CA PRO A 128 10.70 -16.36 5.10
C PRO A 128 9.88 -17.65 5.07
N PRO A 129 10.13 -18.57 4.13
CA PRO A 129 9.43 -19.83 4.13
C PRO A 129 9.70 -20.57 5.43
N ALA A 130 8.67 -21.19 6.01
CA ALA A 130 8.79 -21.95 7.24
C ALA A 130 9.89 -22.99 7.05
N ARG A 131 11.08 -22.75 7.62
CA ARG A 131 12.22 -23.64 7.45
C ARG A 131 11.83 -25.00 8.01
N GLU A 132 11.56 -25.97 7.13
CA GLU A 132 11.61 -27.38 7.47
C GLU A 132 12.91 -27.61 8.25
N GLY A 133 12.77 -27.99 9.52
CA GLY A 133 13.88 -28.28 10.39
C GLY A 133 14.70 -29.44 9.84
N GLN A 134 15.71 -29.15 9.03
CA GLN A 134 16.63 -30.17 8.56
C GLN A 134 17.76 -30.40 9.57
N VAL A 135 17.50 -31.38 10.44
CA VAL A 135 18.36 -32.53 10.75
C VAL A 135 19.83 -32.26 11.12
N SER A 136 20.14 -32.52 12.39
CA SER A 136 21.46 -33.02 12.78
C SER A 136 21.33 -34.10 13.86
N GLY A 137 21.69 -35.33 13.51
CA GLY A 137 22.16 -36.36 14.44
C GLY A 137 21.17 -37.49 14.80
N GLU A 138 21.46 -38.67 14.29
CA GLU A 138 20.82 -39.96 14.57
C GLU A 138 20.83 -40.35 16.07
N ASN A 139 19.71 -40.89 16.59
CA ASN A 139 19.72 -42.16 17.34
C ASN A 139 18.31 -42.66 17.72
N HIS A 140 18.18 -43.99 17.71
CA HIS A 140 16.99 -44.84 17.85
C HIS A 140 16.02 -44.57 19.00
N GLY A 141 14.74 -44.90 18.77
CA GLY A 141 13.85 -45.42 19.81
C GLY A 141 12.36 -45.22 19.56
N THR A 142 11.67 -46.30 19.21
CA THR A 142 10.23 -46.47 19.06
C THR A 142 9.38 -45.75 20.13
N GLN A 143 8.50 -44.84 19.70
CA GLN A 143 7.20 -44.63 20.34
C GLN A 143 6.26 -43.89 19.38
N GLN A 144 5.09 -44.50 19.18
CA GLN A 144 3.96 -43.97 18.45
C GLN A 144 3.54 -42.62 19.06
N THR A 145 3.38 -41.61 18.22
CA THR A 145 2.50 -40.49 18.52
C THR A 145 1.84 -40.11 17.20
N ASP A 146 0.66 -40.67 16.99
CA ASP A 146 -0.30 -40.19 16.00
C ASP A 146 -0.77 -38.80 16.45
N VAL A 147 -0.13 -37.75 15.92
CA VAL A 147 -0.76 -36.44 15.66
C VAL A 147 -0.14 -35.91 14.38
N ASP A 148 -0.70 -36.41 13.29
CA ASP A 148 -0.88 -35.68 12.03
C ASP A 148 -1.35 -34.24 12.32
N GLY A 149 -0.66 -33.26 11.75
CA GLY A 149 -0.98 -31.85 11.88
C GLY A 149 0.25 -31.00 11.60
N GLY A 150 0.43 -30.45 10.42
CA GLY A 150 -0.30 -30.53 9.16
C GLY A 150 0.63 -29.87 8.16
N GLU A 151 0.48 -30.19 6.88
CA GLU A 151 0.99 -29.32 5.84
C GLU A 151 0.40 -27.92 6.14
N GLU A 152 1.21 -27.00 6.67
CA GLU A 152 0.83 -25.59 6.59
C GLU A 152 0.79 -25.34 5.09
N ASP A 153 -0.42 -25.32 4.52
CA ASP A 153 -0.70 -24.82 3.17
C ASP A 153 -0.03 -23.45 3.10
N GLU A 154 1.21 -23.42 2.62
CA GLU A 154 2.04 -22.23 2.67
C GLU A 154 1.48 -21.29 1.61
N SER A 155 0.68 -20.33 2.07
CA SER A 155 0.04 -19.37 1.19
C SER A 155 1.10 -18.66 0.34
N PRO A 156 0.79 -18.35 -0.94
CA PRO A 156 1.70 -17.67 -1.84
C PRO A 156 2.33 -16.41 -1.21
N PHE A 157 3.58 -16.12 -1.60
CA PHE A 157 4.33 -14.97 -1.06
C PHE A 157 3.52 -13.67 -1.14
N GLU A 158 2.85 -13.43 -2.26
CA GLU A 158 2.03 -12.24 -2.46
C GLU A 158 0.87 -12.13 -1.46
N PHE A 159 0.30 -13.25 -1.03
CA PHE A 159 -0.82 -13.28 -0.09
C PHE A 159 -0.34 -13.10 1.35
N ARG A 160 0.79 -13.70 1.73
CA ARG A 160 1.42 -13.41 3.02
C ARG A 160 1.79 -11.93 3.16
N ALA A 161 2.33 -11.34 2.10
CA ALA A 161 2.64 -9.91 2.07
C ALA A 161 1.39 -9.03 2.15
N LEU A 162 0.34 -9.38 1.40
CA LEU A 162 -0.93 -8.68 1.41
C LEU A 162 -1.60 -8.77 2.79
N GLU A 163 -1.57 -9.95 3.41
CA GLU A 163 -2.11 -10.23 4.72
C GLU A 163 -1.48 -9.32 5.78
N VAL A 164 -0.15 -9.23 5.81
CA VAL A 164 0.57 -8.36 6.77
C VAL A 164 0.17 -6.89 6.57
N ALA A 165 0.00 -6.44 5.33
CA ALA A 165 -0.44 -5.07 5.06
C ALA A 165 -1.89 -4.83 5.53
N LEU A 166 -2.81 -5.75 5.25
CA LEU A 166 -4.22 -5.66 5.66
C LEU A 166 -4.35 -5.73 7.19
N GLU A 167 -3.66 -6.66 7.84
CA GLU A 167 -3.63 -6.81 9.29
C GLU A 167 -3.16 -5.53 9.97
N ALA A 168 -2.09 -4.91 9.46
CA ALA A 168 -1.57 -3.67 10.00
C ALA A 168 -2.59 -2.52 9.90
N ILE A 169 -3.27 -2.36 8.75
CA ILE A 169 -4.28 -1.32 8.58
C ILE A 169 -5.51 -1.56 9.44
N CYS A 170 -6.04 -2.78 9.44
CA CYS A 170 -7.21 -3.13 10.26
C CYS A 170 -6.91 -2.95 11.75
N SER A 171 -5.75 -3.41 12.22
CA SER A 171 -5.30 -3.23 13.60
C SER A 171 -5.12 -1.75 13.96
N PHE A 172 -4.50 -0.96 13.07
CA PHE A 172 -4.33 0.48 13.27
C PHE A 172 -5.68 1.21 13.40
N LEU A 173 -6.63 0.94 12.49
CA LEU A 173 -7.94 1.59 12.50
C LEU A 173 -8.77 1.15 13.72
N ALA A 174 -8.72 -0.13 14.10
CA ALA A 174 -9.37 -0.64 15.30
C ALA A 174 -8.81 -0.02 16.59
N ALA A 175 -7.48 0.15 16.67
CA ALA A 175 -6.83 0.81 17.80
C ALA A 175 -7.28 2.28 17.90
N ARG A 176 -7.28 3.02 16.78
CA ARG A 176 -7.77 4.41 16.75
C ARG A 176 -9.24 4.53 17.14
N THR A 177 -10.08 3.58 16.75
CA THR A 177 -11.49 3.53 17.15
C THR A 177 -11.62 3.33 18.66
N THR A 178 -10.81 2.44 19.24
CA THR A 178 -10.81 2.17 20.68
C THR A 178 -10.27 3.34 21.50
N GLU A 179 -9.24 4.05 21.02
CA GLU A 179 -8.75 5.30 21.63
C GLU A 179 -9.84 6.37 21.65
N LEU A 180 -10.54 6.54 20.52
CA LEU A 180 -11.62 7.52 20.37
C LEU A 180 -12.79 7.21 21.31
N GLU A 181 -13.21 5.95 21.39
CA GLU A 181 -14.24 5.46 22.30
C GLU A 181 -13.87 5.73 23.76
N THR A 182 -12.64 5.37 24.15
CA THR A 182 -12.11 5.58 25.52
C THR A 182 -12.07 7.07 25.88
N ALA A 183 -11.84 7.95 24.91
CA ALA A 183 -11.85 9.40 25.12
C ALA A 183 -13.27 10.01 25.12
N ALA A 184 -14.21 9.39 24.39
CA ALA A 184 -15.56 9.90 24.20
C ALA A 184 -16.45 9.71 25.43
N TYR A 185 -16.50 8.50 26.01
CA TYR A 185 -17.38 8.23 27.15
C TYR A 185 -17.15 9.19 28.34
N PRO A 186 -15.90 9.43 28.80
CA PRO A 186 -15.67 10.39 29.89
C PRO A 186 -16.01 11.84 29.52
N ALA A 187 -15.85 12.22 28.25
CA ALA A 187 -16.18 13.57 27.80
C ALA A 187 -17.70 13.82 27.78
N LEU A 188 -18.48 12.81 27.39
CA LEU A 188 -19.94 12.85 27.36
C LEU A 188 -20.53 12.85 28.77
N ASP A 189 -19.99 12.04 29.68
CA ASP A 189 -20.38 12.04 31.10
C ASP A 189 -20.08 13.41 31.76
N GLU A 190 -18.88 13.95 31.55
CA GLU A 190 -18.50 15.27 32.05
C GLU A 190 -19.41 16.39 31.51
N LEU A 191 -19.80 16.29 30.24
CA LEU A 191 -20.72 17.24 29.61
C LEU A 191 -22.15 17.14 30.18
N THR A 192 -22.61 15.92 30.45
CA THR A 192 -23.94 15.66 31.06
C THR A 192 -24.00 16.18 32.50
N SER A 193 -22.89 16.07 33.23
CA SER A 193 -22.75 16.61 34.58
C SER A 193 -22.66 18.14 34.59
N LYS A 194 -21.84 18.71 33.70
CA LYS A 194 -21.62 20.17 33.62
C LYS A 194 -21.56 20.65 32.18
N ILE A 195 -22.61 21.36 31.77
CA ILE A 195 -22.67 22.04 30.48
C ILE A 195 -21.77 23.27 30.54
N SER A 196 -20.64 23.22 29.82
CA SER A 196 -19.67 24.32 29.72
C SER A 196 -19.10 24.41 28.31
N SER A 197 -18.64 25.59 27.91
CA SER A 197 -18.02 25.81 26.59
C SER A 197 -16.85 24.85 26.34
N ARG A 198 -16.02 24.63 27.37
CA ARG A 198 -14.89 23.68 27.32
C ARG A 198 -15.34 22.25 27.01
N ASN A 199 -16.41 21.77 27.64
CA ASN A 199 -16.90 20.40 27.46
C ASN A 199 -17.57 20.24 26.09
N LEU A 200 -18.33 21.23 25.65
CA LEU A 200 -18.90 21.26 24.30
C LEU A 200 -17.80 21.27 23.23
N ASP A 201 -16.74 22.04 23.41
CA ASP A 201 -15.60 22.04 22.48
C ASP A 201 -14.84 20.71 22.46
N ARG A 202 -14.74 20.02 23.62
CA ARG A 202 -14.16 18.68 23.70
C ARG A 202 -15.00 17.67 22.91
N VAL A 203 -16.32 17.66 23.07
CA VAL A 203 -17.22 16.77 22.33
C VAL A 203 -17.23 17.09 20.83
N ARG A 204 -17.23 18.37 20.44
CA ARG A 204 -17.07 18.76 19.02
C ARG A 204 -15.78 18.25 18.40
N LYS A 205 -14.66 18.32 19.12
CA LYS A 205 -13.37 17.77 18.66
C LYS A 205 -13.44 16.26 18.48
N LEU A 206 -14.06 15.55 19.43
CA LEU A 206 -14.29 14.10 19.34
C LEU A 206 -15.17 13.75 18.15
N LYS A 207 -16.30 14.45 17.96
CA LYS A 207 -17.19 14.27 16.81
C LYS A 207 -16.47 14.49 15.49
N SER A 208 -15.66 15.55 15.39
CA SER A 208 -14.83 15.82 14.21
C SER A 208 -13.79 14.72 13.96
N ALA A 209 -13.14 14.20 15.02
CA ALA A 209 -12.22 13.07 14.91
C ALA A 209 -12.93 11.79 14.47
N MET A 210 -14.11 11.52 15.03
CA MET A 210 -14.97 10.40 14.67
C MET A 210 -15.36 10.45 13.20
N THR A 211 -15.90 11.56 12.71
CA THR A 211 -16.28 11.70 11.29
C THR A 211 -15.09 11.44 10.36
N ARG A 212 -13.90 11.93 10.70
CA ARG A 212 -12.68 11.66 9.93
C ARG A 212 -12.29 10.18 9.97
N LEU A 213 -12.36 9.54 11.13
CA LEU A 213 -12.02 8.13 11.29
C LEU A 213 -13.03 7.22 10.58
N THR A 214 -14.33 7.47 10.71
CA THR A 214 -15.39 6.77 9.97
C THR A 214 -15.15 6.84 8.47
N ALA A 215 -14.84 8.03 7.94
CA ALA A 215 -14.56 8.19 6.50
C ALA A 215 -13.32 7.41 6.03
N ARG A 216 -12.34 7.20 6.91
CA ARG A 216 -11.12 6.40 6.62
C ARG A 216 -11.41 4.92 6.63
N VAL A 217 -12.09 4.43 7.67
CA VAL A 217 -12.56 3.04 7.78
C VAL A 217 -13.46 2.67 6.59
N GLN A 218 -14.39 3.56 6.23
CA GLN A 218 -15.29 3.35 5.09
C GLN A 218 -14.52 3.16 3.78
N LYS A 219 -13.49 3.97 3.51
CA LYS A 219 -12.70 3.82 2.27
C LYS A 219 -12.00 2.47 2.16
N VAL A 220 -11.49 1.93 3.27
CA VAL A 220 -10.85 0.60 3.27
C VAL A 220 -11.91 -0.49 3.10
N ARG A 221 -13.06 -0.36 3.77
CA ARG A 221 -14.20 -1.27 3.58
C ARG A 221 -14.69 -1.28 2.13
N ASP A 222 -14.91 -0.12 1.53
CA ASP A 222 -15.42 0.01 0.16
C ASP A 222 -14.44 -0.58 -0.86
N GLU A 223 -13.14 -0.41 -0.65
CA GLU A 223 -12.11 -1.00 -1.52
C GLU A 223 -12.10 -2.54 -1.42
N LEU A 224 -12.24 -3.10 -0.21
CA LEU A 224 -12.33 -4.55 0.00
C LEU A 224 -13.64 -5.12 -0.57
N GLU A 225 -14.76 -4.41 -0.40
CA GLU A 225 -16.07 -4.77 -0.97
C GLU A 225 -15.98 -4.83 -2.49
N GLN A 226 -15.41 -3.79 -3.11
CA GLN A 226 -15.25 -3.73 -4.56
C GLN A 226 -14.37 -4.86 -5.10
N LEU A 227 -13.28 -5.19 -4.39
CA LEU A 227 -12.39 -6.29 -4.79
C LEU A 227 -13.07 -7.66 -4.64
N LEU A 228 -13.83 -7.88 -3.57
CA LEU A 228 -14.60 -9.11 -3.34
C LEU A 228 -15.75 -9.29 -4.34
N ASP A 229 -16.29 -8.19 -4.89
CA ASP A 229 -17.39 -8.22 -5.86
C ASP A 229 -16.95 -8.63 -7.28
N ASP A 230 -15.64 -8.62 -7.61
CA ASP A 230 -15.11 -8.87 -8.95
C ASP A 230 -14.00 -9.94 -8.96
N ASP A 231 -14.36 -11.16 -9.37
CA ASP A 231 -13.44 -12.31 -9.49
C ASP A 231 -12.27 -12.05 -10.45
N ASP A 232 -12.44 -11.20 -11.48
CA ASP A 232 -11.35 -10.88 -12.42
C ASP A 232 -10.28 -10.03 -11.73
N ASP A 233 -10.70 -9.05 -10.91
CA ASP A 233 -9.78 -8.23 -10.10
C ASP A 233 -9.07 -9.08 -9.03
N MET A 234 -9.77 -10.07 -8.44
CA MET A 234 -9.15 -11.03 -7.50
C MET A 234 -8.15 -11.97 -8.19
N ALA A 235 -8.51 -12.54 -9.35
CA ALA A 235 -7.61 -13.37 -10.15
C ALA A 235 -6.35 -12.59 -10.54
N ASP A 236 -6.46 -11.27 -10.69
CA ASP A 236 -5.35 -10.41 -11.03
C ASP A 236 -4.27 -10.30 -9.93
N LEU A 237 -4.60 -10.68 -8.68
CA LEU A 237 -3.69 -10.71 -7.53
C LEU A 237 -2.85 -12.00 -7.44
N TYR A 238 -3.18 -13.06 -8.17
CA TYR A 238 -2.43 -14.33 -8.20
C TYR A 238 -1.13 -14.21 -9.03
N LEU A 239 -0.13 -13.54 -8.49
CA LEU A 239 1.13 -13.23 -9.19
C LEU A 239 2.00 -14.47 -9.46
N SER A 240 2.11 -15.38 -8.49
CA SER A 240 2.89 -16.61 -8.58
C SER A 240 2.37 -17.52 -9.69
N ARG A 241 1.04 -17.58 -9.85
CA ARG A 241 0.38 -18.29 -10.94
C ARG A 241 0.69 -17.67 -12.30
N LYS A 242 0.61 -16.35 -12.42
CA LYS A 242 0.95 -15.60 -13.65
C LYS A 242 2.42 -15.77 -14.03
N LEU A 243 3.31 -15.84 -13.05
CA LEU A 243 4.73 -16.13 -13.29
C LEU A 243 4.91 -17.55 -13.85
N ALA A 244 4.25 -18.55 -13.26
CA ALA A 244 4.36 -19.94 -13.69
C ALA A 244 3.82 -20.19 -15.12
N SER A 245 2.70 -19.56 -15.50
CA SER A 245 2.11 -19.68 -16.83
C SER A 245 2.91 -19.00 -17.95
N SER A 246 3.79 -18.04 -17.60
CA SER A 246 4.70 -17.36 -18.54
C SER A 246 5.93 -18.20 -18.94
N SER A 247 6.15 -19.35 -18.30
CA SER A 247 7.21 -20.31 -18.63
C SER A 247 6.92 -20.97 -19.99
N PRO A 248 7.85 -21.00 -20.96
CA PRO A 248 7.64 -21.72 -22.21
C PRO A 248 7.77 -23.24 -21.98
N THR A 249 6.73 -23.87 -21.44
CA THR A 249 6.56 -25.32 -21.53
C THR A 249 6.18 -25.66 -22.96
N SER A 250 7.20 -26.10 -23.70
CA SER A 250 7.08 -26.76 -24.98
C SER A 250 6.05 -27.90 -24.91
N GLY A 251 4.88 -27.72 -25.55
CA GLY A 251 4.07 -28.81 -26.07
C GLY A 251 2.59 -28.80 -25.71
N SER A 252 1.76 -28.07 -26.48
CA SER A 252 0.58 -28.59 -27.19
C SER A 252 -0.19 -27.39 -27.76
N GLY A 253 -0.12 -27.22 -29.06
CA GLY A 253 -0.64 -26.03 -29.74
C GLY A 253 -2.16 -25.99 -29.76
N VAL A 254 -2.71 -24.84 -29.39
CA VAL A 254 -3.92 -24.32 -30.03
C VAL A 254 -3.58 -22.93 -30.52
N ASN A 255 -3.24 -22.89 -31.80
CA ASN A 255 -2.78 -21.71 -32.49
C ASN A 255 -3.99 -20.82 -32.84
N CYS A 256 -4.12 -19.69 -32.14
CA CYS A 256 -5.12 -18.66 -32.43
C CYS A 256 -4.57 -17.70 -33.50
N PHE A 257 -4.56 -18.12 -34.78
CA PHE A 257 -4.33 -17.16 -35.87
C PHE A 257 -5.58 -16.30 -36.04
N ALA A 258 -5.42 -15.02 -35.72
CA ALA A 258 -6.23 -13.96 -36.28
C ALA A 258 -6.04 -13.93 -37.81
N ALA A 259 -7.11 -14.12 -38.56
CA ALA A 259 -7.15 -13.89 -40.00
C ALA A 259 -8.28 -12.92 -40.35
N SER A 260 -7.91 -11.81 -40.97
CA SER A 260 -8.80 -10.78 -41.51
C SER A 260 -9.78 -11.32 -42.58
N PRO A 261 -10.93 -10.66 -42.80
CA PRO A 261 -12.01 -11.24 -43.59
C PRO A 261 -11.79 -11.02 -45.09
N THR A 262 -11.96 -12.07 -45.90
CA THR A 262 -12.18 -11.96 -47.35
C THR A 262 -13.38 -12.81 -47.76
N ILE A 263 -14.44 -12.12 -48.16
CA ILE A 263 -15.38 -12.41 -49.26
C ILE A 263 -15.77 -13.88 -49.52
N GLY A 264 -17.07 -14.17 -49.31
CA GLY A 264 -17.85 -14.92 -50.30
C GLY A 264 -18.44 -16.29 -49.91
N SER A 265 -19.79 -16.32 -49.90
CA SER A 265 -20.68 -17.45 -50.18
C SER A 265 -21.28 -18.25 -49.01
N LYS A 266 -22.54 -18.61 -49.25
CA LYS A 266 -23.58 -19.15 -48.36
C LYS A 266 -23.48 -20.68 -48.30
N ILE A 267 -23.59 -21.30 -47.12
CA ILE A 267 -24.33 -22.55 -46.87
C ILE A 267 -24.79 -22.57 -45.40
N SER A 268 -26.08 -22.79 -45.19
CA SER A 268 -26.69 -23.07 -43.89
C SER A 268 -26.38 -24.50 -43.44
N ARG A 269 -26.03 -24.72 -42.16
CA ARG A 269 -26.53 -25.86 -41.37
C ARG A 269 -26.10 -25.74 -39.91
N ALA A 270 -27.07 -25.98 -39.04
CA ALA A 270 -26.97 -25.96 -37.60
C ALA A 270 -25.80 -26.82 -37.08
N SER A 271 -25.01 -26.23 -36.20
CA SER A 271 -24.23 -26.97 -35.22
C SER A 271 -24.27 -26.16 -33.94
N ARG A 272 -25.12 -26.65 -33.04
CA ARG A 272 -25.12 -26.53 -31.59
C ARG A 272 -23.95 -25.67 -31.08
N ALA A 273 -24.24 -24.41 -30.79
CA ALA A 273 -23.46 -23.67 -29.82
C ALA A 273 -23.68 -24.38 -28.48
N SER A 274 -22.82 -25.34 -28.18
CA SER A 274 -22.50 -25.60 -26.78
C SER A 274 -21.82 -24.32 -26.30
N MET A 275 -22.60 -23.46 -25.65
CA MET A 275 -22.06 -22.66 -24.57
C MET A 275 -21.49 -23.69 -23.59
N VAL A 276 -20.19 -23.97 -23.72
CA VAL A 276 -19.41 -24.37 -22.57
C VAL A 276 -19.41 -23.10 -21.74
N THR A 277 -20.31 -23.04 -20.76
CA THR A 277 -19.99 -22.29 -19.55
C THR A 277 -18.69 -22.91 -19.08
N VAL A 278 -17.61 -22.18 -19.30
CA VAL A 278 -16.33 -22.45 -18.66
C VAL A 278 -16.62 -22.17 -17.18
N HIS A 279 -17.21 -23.14 -16.48
CA HIS A 279 -17.07 -23.27 -15.03
C HIS A 279 -15.66 -23.79 -14.77
N SER A 280 -14.66 -23.06 -15.26
CA SER A 280 -13.28 -23.29 -14.89
C SER A 280 -13.01 -22.25 -13.82
N ASP A 281 -12.62 -22.73 -12.64
CA ASP A 281 -11.90 -21.97 -11.63
C ASP A 281 -12.68 -21.06 -10.66
N GLU A 282 -13.97 -21.27 -10.41
CA GLU A 282 -14.62 -20.69 -9.20
C GLU A 282 -13.91 -21.16 -7.90
N ASN A 283 -13.21 -22.29 -7.94
CA ASN A 283 -12.45 -22.82 -6.81
C ASN A 283 -11.03 -22.23 -6.68
N ASP A 284 -10.60 -21.37 -7.61
CA ASP A 284 -9.22 -20.93 -7.69
C ASP A 284 -8.93 -19.63 -6.95
N VAL A 285 -9.99 -18.86 -6.66
CA VAL A 285 -9.92 -17.63 -5.86
C VAL A 285 -10.36 -17.82 -4.41
N GLU A 286 -10.87 -19.01 -4.05
CA GLU A 286 -11.46 -19.31 -2.74
C GLU A 286 -10.51 -19.03 -1.56
N GLU A 287 -9.21 -19.36 -1.71
CA GLU A 287 -8.21 -19.06 -0.67
C GLU A 287 -8.07 -17.56 -0.41
N LEU A 288 -7.99 -16.76 -1.48
CA LEU A 288 -7.85 -15.32 -1.38
C LEU A 288 -9.17 -14.67 -0.92
N GLU A 289 -10.30 -15.17 -1.38
CA GLU A 289 -11.64 -14.73 -0.95
C GLU A 289 -11.78 -14.91 0.55
N MET A 290 -11.49 -16.09 1.11
CA MET A 290 -11.52 -16.33 2.55
C MET A 290 -10.63 -15.36 3.34
N LEU A 291 -9.42 -15.07 2.83
CA LEU A 291 -8.51 -14.10 3.44
C LEU A 291 -9.11 -12.69 3.43
N LEU A 292 -9.61 -12.23 2.28
CA LEU A 292 -10.18 -10.90 2.11
C LEU A 292 -11.48 -10.73 2.92
N GLU A 293 -12.36 -11.74 2.95
CA GLU A 293 -13.58 -11.77 3.75
C GLU A 293 -13.28 -11.62 5.24
N ALA A 294 -12.24 -12.28 5.76
CA ALA A 294 -11.85 -12.16 7.16
C ALA A 294 -11.50 -10.70 7.52
N TYR A 295 -10.72 -10.02 6.67
CA TYR A 295 -10.40 -8.60 6.88
C TYR A 295 -11.57 -7.67 6.60
N PHE A 296 -12.44 -8.00 5.65
CA PHE A 296 -13.69 -7.27 5.40
C PHE A 296 -14.59 -7.29 6.64
N MET A 297 -14.77 -8.47 7.25
CA MET A 297 -15.55 -8.60 8.49
C MET A 297 -14.93 -7.83 9.65
N GLN A 298 -13.60 -7.80 9.75
CA GLN A 298 -12.90 -7.02 10.77
C GLN A 298 -13.08 -5.50 10.60
N ILE A 299 -12.96 -4.99 9.37
CA ILE A 299 -13.13 -3.57 9.10
C ILE A 299 -14.60 -3.14 9.23
N ASP A 300 -15.55 -3.99 8.83
CA ASP A 300 -16.98 -3.76 9.01
C ASP A 300 -17.37 -3.73 10.49
N SER A 301 -16.83 -4.65 11.30
CA SER A 301 -16.97 -4.61 12.76
C SER A 301 -16.45 -3.30 13.35
N THR A 302 -15.30 -2.81 12.87
CA THR A 302 -14.73 -1.53 13.29
C THR A 302 -15.64 -0.36 12.89
N LEU A 303 -16.22 -0.39 11.70
CA LEU A 303 -17.18 0.62 11.23
C LEU A 303 -18.45 0.63 12.07
N ASN A 304 -19.01 -0.55 12.36
CA ASN A 304 -20.21 -0.70 13.20
C ASN A 304 -19.98 -0.11 14.59
N LYS A 305 -18.82 -0.38 15.19
CA LYS A 305 -18.43 0.21 16.48
C LYS A 305 -18.38 1.75 16.44
N LEU A 306 -17.83 2.33 15.36
CA LEU A 306 -17.84 3.79 15.16
C LEU A 306 -19.25 4.35 14.98
N THR A 307 -20.12 3.64 14.26
CA THR A 307 -21.52 4.03 14.06
C THR A 307 -22.27 4.05 15.39
N THR A 308 -22.14 3.01 16.22
CA THR A 308 -22.75 2.99 17.57
C THR A 308 -22.22 4.11 18.46
N LEU A 309 -20.90 4.36 18.44
CA LEU A 309 -20.32 5.47 19.20
C LEU A 309 -20.85 6.83 18.73
N ARG A 310 -21.08 6.97 17.42
CA ARG A 310 -21.64 8.18 16.83
C ARG A 310 -23.06 8.43 17.29
N GLU A 311 -23.91 7.42 17.21
CA GLU A 311 -25.29 7.50 17.68
C GLU A 311 -25.32 7.92 19.15
N TYR A 312 -24.47 7.33 20.00
CA TYR A 312 -24.37 7.71 21.41
C TYR A 312 -23.96 9.18 21.65
N ILE A 313 -23.01 9.70 20.86
CA ILE A 313 -22.61 11.11 20.92
C ILE A 313 -23.78 12.00 20.49
N ASP A 314 -24.44 11.67 19.38
CA ASP A 314 -25.55 12.44 18.81
C ASP A 314 -26.75 12.46 19.79
N ASP A 315 -27.11 11.32 20.38
CA ASP A 315 -28.17 11.21 21.40
C ASP A 315 -27.86 12.06 22.66
N THR A 316 -26.60 12.07 23.09
CA THR A 316 -26.18 12.87 24.25
C THR A 316 -26.26 14.37 23.94
N GLU A 317 -25.83 14.78 22.74
CA GLU A 317 -25.96 16.18 22.29
C GLU A 317 -27.42 16.61 22.24
N ASP A 318 -28.32 15.78 21.73
CA ASP A 318 -29.76 16.05 21.67
C ASP A 318 -30.39 16.15 23.06
N TYR A 319 -30.02 15.25 23.98
CA TYR A 319 -30.45 15.34 25.38
C TYR A 319 -30.04 16.67 26.03
N ILE A 320 -28.80 17.11 25.80
CA ILE A 320 -28.29 18.39 26.33
C ILE A 320 -29.03 19.57 25.70
N ASN A 321 -29.26 19.54 24.38
CA ASN A 321 -29.99 20.59 23.67
C ASN A 321 -31.41 20.76 24.22
N ILE A 322 -32.11 19.65 24.50
CA ILE A 322 -33.43 19.66 25.14
C ILE A 322 -33.34 20.26 26.55
N ARG A 323 -32.38 19.82 27.37
CA ARG A 323 -32.21 20.30 28.76
C ARG A 323 -31.94 21.80 28.83
N VAL A 324 -31.07 22.32 27.96
CA VAL A 324 -30.79 23.76 27.87
C VAL A 324 -32.03 24.54 27.43
N SER A 325 -32.78 24.00 26.46
CA SER A 325 -34.01 24.63 25.97
C SER A 325 -35.09 24.72 27.05
N CYS A 326 -35.29 23.65 27.84
CA CYS A 326 -36.26 23.66 28.95
C CYS A 326 -35.92 24.70 30.02
N VAL A 327 -34.65 24.83 30.42
CA VAL A 327 -34.23 25.82 31.41
C VAL A 327 -34.47 27.25 30.92
N MET A 328 -34.27 27.52 29.63
CA MET A 328 -34.57 28.85 29.07
C MET A 328 -36.07 29.18 29.09
N ILE A 329 -36.95 28.19 28.91
CA ILE A 329 -38.40 28.38 28.97
C ILE A 329 -38.87 28.63 30.40
N GLU A 330 -38.31 27.93 31.40
CA GLU A 330 -38.70 28.11 32.82
C GLU A 330 -38.24 29.44 33.43
N THR A 331 -37.27 30.12 32.80
CA THR A 331 -36.70 31.39 33.31
C THR A 331 -37.38 32.63 32.70
N GLN A 332 -38.45 32.45 31.92
CA GLN A 332 -39.18 33.51 31.21
C GLN A 332 -40.62 33.64 31.72
#